data_AF-A0A6V7JMI2-F1
#
_entry.id   AF-A0A6V7JMI2-F1
#
_cell.length_a   1.000
_cell.length_b   1.000
_cell.length_c   1.000
_cell.angle_alpha   90.00
_cell.angle_beta   90.00
_cell.angle_gamma   90.00
#
_symmetry.space_group_name_H-M   'P 1'
#
loop_
_entity.id
_entity.type
_entity.pdbx_description
1 polymer ?
#
loop_
_entity_poly.entity_id
_entity_poly.type
_entity_poly.pdbx_seq_one_letter_code
_entity_poly.pdbx_strand_id
1 'polypeptide(L)'
;MTYGLVAGKLCRMDRIYIPQFERKFRETYMQGREELIGMKELKNMAKFFACLLSTNSISWNILSCIVMNEEDLTSFRRIFTTFLFQELIQCMGPTGIYNKLENLPLRNALTGLFPRENSRDTKFAVNFFASIGLNILTENHRNF
;
A
#
# COMPACT_ATOMS: atom_id res chain seq x y z
N MET A 1 9.29 3.31 -13.29
CA MET A 1 8.24 2.58 -14.03
C MET A 1 8.79 1.39 -14.82
N THR A 2 9.97 1.49 -15.45
CA THR A 2 10.55 0.44 -16.33
C THR A 2 10.65 -0.95 -15.69
N TYR A 3 11.15 -1.06 -14.45
CA TYR A 3 11.30 -2.36 -13.78
C TYR A 3 9.97 -3.01 -13.37
N GLY A 4 8.95 -2.22 -13.01
CA GLY A 4 7.63 -2.74 -12.61
C GLY A 4 6.90 -3.42 -13.77
N LEU A 5 6.99 -2.86 -14.98
CA LEU A 5 6.41 -3.46 -16.18
C LEU A 5 7.08 -4.78 -16.56
N VAL A 6 8.41 -4.87 -16.41
CA VAL A 6 9.17 -6.11 -16.64
C VAL A 6 8.77 -7.18 -15.62
N ALA A 7 8.71 -6.83 -14.33
CA ALA A 7 8.26 -7.76 -13.30
C ALA A 7 6.80 -8.20 -13.51
N GLY A 8 5.91 -7.30 -13.95
CA GLY A 8 4.55 -7.67 -14.32
C GLY A 8 4.48 -8.61 -15.51
N LYS A 9 5.40 -8.49 -16.49
CA LYS A 9 5.54 -9.48 -17.57
C LYS A 9 6.00 -10.83 -17.03
N LEU A 10 6.95 -10.87 -16.10
CA LEU A 10 7.39 -12.11 -15.46
C LEU A 10 6.23 -12.82 -14.75
N CYS A 11 5.41 -12.09 -13.97
CA CYS A 11 4.21 -12.67 -13.33
C CYS A 11 3.22 -13.27 -14.33
N ARG A 12 3.11 -12.70 -15.54
CA ARG A 12 2.25 -13.23 -16.61
C ARG A 12 2.87 -14.44 -17.33
N MET A 13 4.19 -14.49 -17.43
CA MET A 13 4.92 -15.61 -18.01
C MET A 13 4.87 -16.84 -17.10
N ASP A 14 5.12 -16.65 -15.80
CA ASP A 14 5.08 -17.72 -14.82
C ASP A 14 4.51 -17.21 -13.48
N ARG A 15 3.50 -17.93 -12.97
CA ARG A 15 2.84 -17.60 -11.71
C ARG A 15 3.74 -17.83 -10.50
N ILE A 16 4.87 -18.53 -10.63
CA ILE A 16 5.84 -18.72 -9.55
C ILE A 16 6.40 -17.40 -9.00
N TYR A 17 6.47 -16.36 -9.83
CA TYR A 17 7.01 -15.06 -9.43
C TYR A 17 6.06 -14.24 -8.54
N ILE A 18 4.76 -14.49 -8.62
CA ILE A 18 3.74 -13.77 -7.85
C ILE A 18 4.01 -13.89 -6.33
N PRO A 19 4.03 -15.10 -5.72
CA PRO A 19 4.28 -15.23 -4.28
C PRO A 19 5.67 -14.73 -3.88
N GLN A 20 6.65 -14.72 -4.79
CA GLN A 20 7.99 -14.20 -4.51
C GLN A 20 7.97 -12.68 -4.34
N PHE A 21 7.30 -11.96 -5.25
CA PHE A 21 7.14 -10.51 -5.12
C PHE A 21 6.26 -10.13 -3.92
N GLU A 22 5.20 -10.89 -3.65
CA GLU A 22 4.34 -10.66 -2.48
C GLU A 22 5.10 -10.88 -1.17
N ARG A 23 5.90 -11.95 -1.08
CA ARG A 23 6.80 -12.18 0.06
C ARG A 23 7.79 -11.04 0.20
N LYS A 24 8.42 -10.63 -0.91
CA LYS A 24 9.41 -9.55 -0.87
C LYS A 24 8.82 -8.23 -0.41
N PHE A 25 7.59 -7.92 -0.79
CA PHE A 25 6.85 -6.76 -0.28
C PHE A 25 6.75 -6.79 1.25
N ARG A 26 6.23 -7.90 1.81
CA ARG A 26 6.07 -8.04 3.26
C ARG A 26 7.41 -7.98 3.99
N GLU A 27 8.43 -8.66 3.46
CA GLU A 27 9.78 -8.63 4.02
C GLU A 27 10.32 -7.20 4.06
N THR A 28 10.27 -6.46 2.95
CA THR A 28 10.72 -5.06 2.92
C THR A 28 9.95 -4.20 3.92
N TYR A 29 8.63 -4.35 3.98
CA TYR A 29 7.78 -3.53 4.84
C TYR A 29 8.00 -3.84 6.33
N MET A 30 8.30 -5.10 6.68
CA MET A 30 8.38 -5.57 8.05
C MET A 30 9.79 -5.63 8.63
N GLN A 31 10.82 -5.95 7.84
CA GLN A 31 12.14 -6.37 8.36
C GLN A 31 12.98 -5.26 9.01
N GLY A 32 12.48 -4.03 9.13
CA GLY A 32 13.15 -3.01 9.94
C GLY A 32 14.55 -2.61 9.46
N ARG A 33 14.99 -3.01 8.25
CA ARG A 33 16.28 -2.63 7.65
C ARG A 33 16.26 -1.23 7.05
N GLU A 34 15.41 -0.38 7.61
CA GLU A 34 14.98 0.93 7.15
C GLU A 34 16.16 1.92 7.09
N GLU A 35 17.08 1.76 8.04
CA GLU A 35 18.27 2.58 8.25
C GLU A 35 19.30 2.47 7.11
N LEU A 36 19.23 1.38 6.33
CA LEU A 36 20.16 1.07 5.25
C LEU A 36 19.65 1.46 3.87
N ILE A 37 18.42 1.97 3.77
CA ILE A 37 17.74 2.26 2.51
C ILE A 37 17.59 3.78 2.34
N GLY A 38 18.19 4.35 1.30
CA GLY A 38 18.05 5.76 0.98
C GLY A 38 16.65 6.14 0.49
N MET A 39 16.31 7.43 0.60
CA MET A 39 15.01 7.98 0.19
C MET A 39 14.66 7.69 -1.29
N LYS A 40 15.67 7.72 -2.17
CA LYS A 40 15.48 7.47 -3.61
C LYS A 40 15.14 6.01 -3.86
N GLU A 41 15.85 5.11 -3.21
CA GLU A 41 15.65 3.66 -3.27
C GLU A 41 14.26 3.29 -2.73
N LEU A 42 13.87 3.91 -1.61
CA LEU A 42 12.55 3.73 -1.02
C LEU A 42 11.43 4.13 -1.98
N LYS A 43 11.55 5.32 -2.57
CA LYS A 43 10.61 5.81 -3.58
C LYS A 43 10.56 4.89 -4.79
N ASN A 44 11.71 4.44 -5.29
CA ASN A 44 11.77 3.51 -6.43
C ASN A 44 11.09 2.18 -6.13
N MET A 45 11.25 1.66 -4.91
CA MET A 45 10.64 0.42 -4.48
C MET A 45 9.13 0.54 -4.32
N ALA A 46 8.65 1.64 -3.72
CA ALA A 46 7.23 1.94 -3.64
C ALA A 46 6.61 2.03 -5.05
N LYS A 47 7.27 2.73 -5.99
CA LYS A 47 6.83 2.80 -7.39
C LYS A 47 6.80 1.45 -8.09
N PHE A 48 7.75 0.58 -7.79
CA PHE A 48 7.79 -0.77 -8.33
C PHE A 48 6.57 -1.59 -7.89
N PHE A 49 6.27 -1.62 -6.60
CA PHE A 49 5.11 -2.36 -6.08
C PHE A 49 3.77 -1.74 -6.47
N ALA A 50 3.67 -0.41 -6.54
CA ALA A 50 2.49 0.27 -7.07
C ALA A 50 2.18 -0.17 -8.50
N CYS A 51 3.20 -0.31 -9.35
CA CYS A 51 3.04 -0.78 -10.73
C CYS A 51 2.54 -2.24 -10.80
N LEU A 52 3.04 -3.11 -9.92
CA LEU A 52 2.58 -4.50 -9.86
C LEU A 52 1.12 -4.61 -9.40
N LEU A 53 0.73 -3.83 -8.39
CA LEU A 53 -0.65 -3.76 -7.89
C LEU A 53 -1.60 -3.19 -8.94
N SER A 54 -1.22 -2.07 -9.59
CA SER A 54 -2.07 -1.38 -10.56
C SER A 54 -2.32 -2.20 -11.83
N THR A 55 -1.39 -3.07 -12.19
CA THR A 55 -1.52 -4.00 -13.31
C THR A 55 -2.11 -5.36 -12.93
N ASN A 56 -2.56 -5.53 -11.68
CA ASN A 56 -3.03 -6.82 -11.11
C ASN A 56 -2.01 -7.96 -11.28
N SER A 57 -0.71 -7.64 -11.28
CA SER A 57 0.37 -8.64 -11.39
C SER A 57 0.64 -9.35 -10.06
N ILE A 58 0.20 -8.78 -8.94
CA ILE A 58 0.23 -9.36 -7.59
C ILE A 58 -1.08 -9.05 -6.85
N SER A 59 -1.39 -9.79 -5.78
CA SER A 59 -2.60 -9.60 -4.99
C SER A 59 -2.56 -8.31 -4.19
N TRP A 60 -3.71 -7.64 -4.09
CA TRP A 60 -3.90 -6.48 -3.20
C TRP A 60 -3.90 -6.88 -1.72
N ASN A 61 -4.06 -8.17 -1.41
CA ASN A 61 -3.97 -8.69 -0.04
C ASN A 61 -2.61 -8.43 0.60
N ILE A 62 -1.55 -8.14 -0.17
CA ILE A 62 -0.25 -7.76 0.42
C ILE A 62 -0.33 -6.52 1.30
N LEU A 63 -1.30 -5.63 1.07
CA LEU A 63 -1.50 -4.42 1.85
C LEU A 63 -2.01 -4.72 3.28
N SER A 64 -2.43 -5.96 3.58
CA SER A 64 -2.88 -6.35 4.92
C SER A 64 -1.78 -6.26 5.98
N CYS A 65 -0.52 -6.17 5.57
CA CYS A 65 0.61 -5.97 6.48
C CYS A 65 0.78 -4.49 6.88
N ILE A 66 0.04 -3.57 6.27
CA ILE A 66 0.04 -2.15 6.64
C ILE A 66 -0.99 -1.94 7.74
N VAL A 67 -0.53 -1.48 8.90
CA VAL A 67 -1.37 -1.16 10.05
C VAL A 67 -1.25 0.33 10.36
N MET A 68 -2.39 1.00 10.50
CA MET A 68 -2.50 2.45 10.67
C MET A 68 -2.74 2.80 12.13
N ASN A 69 -1.67 2.71 12.92
CA ASN A 69 -1.63 3.18 14.30
C ASN A 69 -0.26 3.86 14.57
N GLU A 70 -0.15 4.54 15.71
CA GLU A 70 1.10 5.26 16.07
C GLU A 70 2.27 4.33 16.39
N GLU A 71 2.01 3.11 16.87
CA GLU A 71 3.02 2.17 17.35
C GLU A 71 3.71 1.41 16.20
N ASP A 72 2.94 0.98 15.20
CA ASP A 72 3.40 0.16 14.07
C ASP A 72 3.89 1.00 12.88
N LEU A 73 3.40 2.24 12.71
CA LEU A 73 3.76 3.08 11.57
C LEU A 73 5.02 3.92 11.85
N THR A 74 6.17 3.25 11.81
CA THR A 74 7.51 3.88 11.90
C THR A 74 7.71 4.96 10.82
N SER A 75 8.70 5.84 11.00
CA SER A 75 9.03 6.90 10.02
C SER A 75 9.23 6.35 8.60
N PHE A 76 9.90 5.22 8.46
CA PHE A 76 10.10 4.57 7.15
C PHE A 76 8.82 4.01 6.58
N ARG A 77 8.06 3.22 7.37
CA ARG A 77 6.79 2.64 6.92
C ARG A 77 5.81 3.72 6.50
N ARG A 78 5.80 4.85 7.23
CA ARG A 78 5.04 6.05 6.87
C ARG A 78 5.46 6.60 5.50
N ILE A 79 6.76 6.85 5.29
CA ILE A 79 7.26 7.39 4.02
C ILE A 79 7.03 6.42 2.86
N PHE A 80 7.26 5.13 3.06
CA PHE A 80 7.02 4.10 2.05
C PHE A 80 5.54 4.04 1.66
N THR A 81 4.65 3.99 2.66
CA THR A 81 3.19 3.99 2.46
C THR A 81 2.76 5.25 1.71
N THR A 82 3.28 6.42 2.07
CA THR A 82 3.05 7.67 1.35
C THR A 82 3.43 7.54 -0.13
N PHE A 83 4.65 7.10 -0.45
CA PHE A 83 5.07 6.95 -1.84
C PHE A 83 4.27 5.88 -2.60
N LEU A 84 3.90 4.79 -1.93
CA LEU A 84 3.13 3.70 -2.53
C LEU A 84 1.76 4.19 -2.97
N PHE A 85 1.02 4.83 -2.06
CA PHE A 85 -0.31 5.35 -2.37
C PHE A 85 -0.26 6.51 -3.36
N GLN A 86 0.72 7.41 -3.23
CA GLN A 86 0.94 8.48 -4.22
C GLN A 86 1.12 7.93 -5.64
N GLU A 87 1.95 6.90 -5.81
CA GLU A 87 2.16 6.29 -7.13
C GLU A 87 0.90 5.54 -7.61
N LEU A 88 0.20 4.83 -6.72
CA LEU A 88 -1.04 4.14 -7.09
C LEU A 88 -2.04 5.13 -7.72
N ILE A 89 -2.17 6.34 -7.18
CA ILE A 89 -3.13 7.33 -7.73
C ILE A 89 -2.65 7.81 -9.07
N GLN A 90 -1.35 8.02 -9.23
CA GLN A 90 -0.78 8.36 -10.53
C GLN A 90 -1.08 7.27 -11.57
N CYS A 91 -1.17 5.99 -11.17
CA CYS A 91 -1.46 4.89 -12.08
C CYS A 91 -2.94 4.74 -12.46
N MET A 92 -3.88 4.96 -11.52
CA MET A 92 -5.30 4.59 -11.72
C MET A 92 -6.31 5.66 -11.26
N GLY A 93 -5.84 6.81 -10.80
CA GLY A 93 -6.67 7.87 -10.26
C GLY A 93 -7.24 7.58 -8.86
N PRO A 94 -7.78 8.61 -8.19
CA PRO A 94 -8.30 8.49 -6.82
C PRO A 94 -9.52 7.57 -6.75
N THR A 95 -10.46 7.70 -7.70
CA THR A 95 -11.66 6.86 -7.78
C THR A 95 -11.33 5.40 -8.11
N GLY A 96 -10.29 5.16 -8.93
CA GLY A 96 -9.85 3.81 -9.28
C GLY A 96 -9.36 3.03 -8.07
N ILE A 97 -8.54 3.67 -7.23
CA ILE A 97 -8.08 3.06 -5.96
C ILE A 97 -9.25 2.85 -5.01
N TYR A 98 -10.09 3.87 -4.82
CA TYR A 98 -11.22 3.78 -3.91
C TYR A 98 -12.09 2.56 -4.25
N ASN A 99 -12.50 2.42 -5.51
CA ASN A 99 -13.28 1.28 -5.97
C ASN A 99 -12.55 -0.06 -5.79
N LYS A 100 -11.22 -0.06 -5.95
CA LYS A 100 -10.42 -1.28 -5.75
C LYS A 100 -10.39 -1.70 -4.28
N LEU A 101 -10.23 -0.75 -3.36
CA LEU A 101 -10.12 -1.00 -1.92
C LEU A 101 -11.48 -1.24 -1.25
N GLU A 102 -12.57 -0.71 -1.80
CA GLU A 102 -13.94 -0.92 -1.28
C GLU A 102 -14.48 -2.33 -1.59
N ASN A 103 -13.79 -3.14 -2.42
CA ASN A 103 -14.17 -4.52 -2.71
C ASN A 103 -14.26 -5.35 -1.41
N LEU A 104 -15.44 -5.94 -1.15
CA LEU A 104 -15.78 -6.61 0.12
C LEU A 104 -14.72 -7.60 0.64
N PRO A 105 -14.18 -8.56 -0.16
CA PRO A 105 -13.18 -9.49 0.35
C PRO A 105 -11.87 -8.80 0.76
N LEU A 106 -11.49 -7.75 0.02
CA LEU A 106 -10.27 -7.00 0.28
C LEU A 106 -10.45 -6.11 1.51
N ARG A 107 -11.60 -5.46 1.66
CA ARG A 107 -11.93 -4.63 2.83
C ARG A 107 -11.74 -5.38 4.15
N ASN A 108 -12.15 -6.65 4.22
CA ASN A 108 -11.99 -7.48 5.40
C ASN A 108 -10.52 -7.84 5.68
N ALA A 109 -9.69 -7.92 4.64
CA ALA A 109 -8.24 -8.15 4.79
C ALA A 109 -7.47 -6.87 5.15
N LEU A 110 -8.07 -5.69 4.96
CA LEU A 110 -7.44 -4.38 5.13
C LEU A 110 -7.91 -3.65 6.39
N THR A 111 -8.35 -4.39 7.43
CA THR A 111 -8.79 -3.80 8.71
C THR A 111 -7.68 -3.01 9.41
N GLY A 112 -6.42 -3.42 9.27
CA GLY A 112 -5.28 -2.64 9.76
C GLY A 112 -5.06 -1.33 9.01
N LEU A 113 -5.33 -1.32 7.70
CA LEU A 113 -5.17 -0.14 6.85
C LEU A 113 -6.35 0.85 6.97
N PHE A 114 -7.55 0.32 7.20
CA PHE A 114 -8.78 1.06 7.40
C PHE A 114 -9.45 0.64 8.70
N PRO A 115 -8.87 1.01 9.86
CA PRO A 115 -9.44 0.69 11.16
C PRO A 115 -10.83 1.30 11.33
N ARG A 116 -11.69 0.57 12.06
CA ARG A 116 -13.10 0.94 12.32
C ARG A 116 -13.53 0.76 13.77
N GLU A 117 -12.88 -0.17 14.48
CA GLU A 117 -13.25 -0.53 15.84
C GLU A 117 -12.57 0.39 16.87
N ASN A 118 -11.32 0.77 16.60
CA ASN A 118 -10.55 1.68 17.45
C ASN A 118 -10.65 3.12 16.92
N SER A 119 -11.26 4.01 17.71
CA SER A 119 -11.43 5.42 17.35
C SER A 119 -10.10 6.18 17.23
N ARG A 120 -9.07 5.78 17.99
CA ARG A 120 -7.71 6.36 17.89
C ARG A 120 -7.09 6.04 16.54
N ASP A 121 -7.07 4.75 16.17
CA ASP A 121 -6.46 4.27 14.93
C ASP A 121 -7.25 4.77 13.71
N THR A 122 -8.58 4.85 13.83
CA THR A 122 -9.45 5.43 12.79
C THR A 122 -9.08 6.90 12.53
N LYS A 123 -8.94 7.72 13.57
CA LYS A 123 -8.50 9.11 13.44
C LYS A 123 -7.09 9.20 12.86
N PHE A 124 -6.18 8.32 13.27
CA PHE A 124 -4.83 8.27 12.73
C PHE A 124 -4.85 7.99 11.21
N ALA A 125 -5.60 6.99 10.76
CA ALA A 125 -5.75 6.65 9.35
C ALA A 125 -6.36 7.81 8.54
N VAL A 126 -7.45 8.42 9.04
CA VAL A 126 -8.09 9.60 8.42
C VAL A 126 -7.08 10.75 8.25
N ASN A 127 -6.33 11.08 9.30
CA ASN A 127 -5.35 12.16 9.28
C ASN A 127 -4.17 11.84 8.36
N PHE A 128 -3.67 10.60 8.37
CA PHE A 128 -2.60 10.18 7.48
C PHE A 128 -3.03 10.33 6.02
N PHE A 129 -4.16 9.74 5.62
CA PHE A 129 -4.63 9.82 4.23
C PHE A 129 -4.97 11.25 3.83
N ALA A 130 -5.49 12.08 4.74
CA ALA A 130 -5.67 13.50 4.48
C ALA A 130 -4.36 14.24 4.21
N SER A 131 -3.31 13.97 4.99
CA SER A 131 -2.00 14.61 4.84
C SER A 131 -1.33 14.33 3.49
N ILE A 132 -1.67 13.20 2.86
CA ILE A 132 -1.15 12.82 1.54
C ILE A 132 -2.15 13.11 0.40
N GLY A 133 -3.26 13.80 0.69
CA GLY A 133 -4.25 14.23 -0.30
C GLY A 133 -5.30 13.17 -0.69
N LEU A 134 -5.46 12.11 0.10
CA LEU A 134 -6.30 10.93 -0.18
C LEU A 134 -7.49 10.77 0.74
N ASN A 135 -8.11 11.91 1.02
CA ASN A 135 -9.34 12.03 1.78
C ASN A 135 -10.41 11.00 1.39
N ILE A 136 -10.57 10.78 0.08
CA ILE A 136 -11.59 9.87 -0.50
C ILE A 136 -11.48 8.44 0.03
N LEU A 137 -10.29 7.96 0.38
CA LEU A 137 -10.10 6.60 0.90
C LEU A 137 -10.66 6.42 2.31
N THR A 138 -10.95 7.51 3.01
CA THR A 138 -11.43 7.50 4.39
C THR A 138 -12.76 8.22 4.58
N GLU A 139 -13.46 8.58 3.49
CA GLU A 139 -14.74 9.29 3.58
C GLU A 139 -15.77 8.52 4.42
N ASN A 140 -15.87 7.21 4.23
CA ASN A 140 -16.76 6.35 5.01
C ASN A 140 -16.40 6.25 6.51
N HIS A 141 -15.20 6.68 6.90
CA HIS A 141 -14.69 6.60 8.27
C HIS A 141 -14.80 7.93 9.04
N ARG A 142 -15.16 9.03 8.37
CA ARG A 142 -15.24 10.38 8.98
C ARG A 142 -16.44 10.59 9.90
N ASN A 143 -17.45 9.73 9.81
CA ASN A 143 -18.68 9.82 10.60
C ASN A 143 -18.68 8.88 11.83
N PHE A 144 -17.53 8.30 12.18
CA PHE A 144 -17.35 7.40 13.33
C PHE A 144 -16.48 8.03 14.43
#